data_AF-A0A0C3G8Z1-F1
#
_entry.id   AF-A0A0C3G8Z1-F1
#
_cell.length_a   1.000
_cell.length_b   1.000
_cell.length_c   1.000
_cell.angle_alpha   90.00
_cell.angle_beta   90.00
_cell.angle_gamma   90.00
#
_symmetry.space_group_name_H-M   'P 1'
#
loop_
_entity.id
_entity.type
_entity.pdbx_description
1 polymer ?
#
loop_
_entity_poly.entity_id
_entity_poly.type
_entity_poly.pdbx_seq_one_letter_code
_entity_poly.pdbx_strand_id
1 'polypeptide(L)' 'FSLLKNTITKYRIIDIDIYNFNKTRFIIDIILIVIVVISLERSSRVKVKQSSNYK' A
#
# COMPACT_ATOMS: atom_id res chain seq x y z
N PHE A 1 8.93 15.63 3.12
CA PHE A 1 10.09 14.78 2.77
C PHE A 1 10.77 14.07 3.95
N SER A 2 10.43 14.34 5.22
CA SER A 2 11.08 13.71 6.39
C SER A 2 10.89 12.18 6.46
N LEU A 3 9.69 11.69 6.13
CA LEU A 3 9.36 10.26 6.18
C LEU A 3 10.25 9.41 5.26
N LEU A 4 10.54 9.93 4.06
CA LEU A 4 11.37 9.26 3.06
C LEU A 4 12.82 9.12 3.54
N LYS A 5 13.40 10.20 4.11
CA LYS A 5 14.73 10.17 4.72
C LYS A 5 14.81 9.21 5.91
N ASN A 6 13.79 9.22 6.78
CA ASN A 6 13.74 8.33 7.94
C ASN A 6 13.68 6.85 7.53
N THR A 7 12.92 6.52 6.49
CA THR A 7 12.85 5.15 5.95
C THR A 7 14.19 4.73 5.33
N ILE A 8 14.82 5.61 4.54
CA ILE A 8 16.14 5.36 3.95
C ILE A 8 17.18 5.08 5.05
N THR A 9 17.23 5.92 6.08
CA THR A 9 18.17 5.77 7.19
C THR A 9 17.88 4.53 8.04
N LYS A 10 16.61 4.25 8.36
CA LYS A 10 16.22 3.10 9.19
C LYS A 10 16.55 1.76 8.55
N TYR A 11 16.35 1.64 7.24
CA TYR A 11 16.58 0.40 6.50
C TYR A 11 17.94 0.36 5.79
N ARG A 12 18.78 1.39 5.98
CA ARG A 12 20.09 1.56 5.31
C ARG A 12 19.97 1.37 3.79
N ILE A 13 18.90 1.90 3.20
CA ILE A 13 18.65 1.85 1.76
C ILE A 13 19.76 2.67 1.11
N ILE A 14 20.66 2.02 0.38
CA ILE A 14 21.70 2.72 -0.37
C ILE A 14 21.14 3.13 -1.73
N ASP A 15 21.71 4.15 -2.37
CA ASP A 15 21.21 4.64 -3.68
C ASP A 15 21.09 3.50 -4.70
N ILE A 16 21.98 2.51 -4.64
CA ILE A 16 21.92 1.34 -5.51
C ILE A 16 20.61 0.56 -5.37
N ASP A 17 20.01 0.51 -4.18
CA ASP A 17 18.72 -0.15 -3.93
C ASP A 17 17.55 0.66 -4.48
N ILE A 18 17.69 1.99 -4.55
CA ILE A 18 16.72 2.90 -5.18
C ILE A 18 16.74 2.72 -6.70
N TYR A 19 17.92 2.50 -7.29
CA TYR A 19 18.09 2.29 -8.73
C TYR A 19 17.97 0.82 -9.18
N ASN A 20 18.13 -0.14 -8.26
CA ASN A 20 17.88 -1.57 -8.48
C ASN A 20 16.37 -1.93 -8.35
N PHE A 21 15.51 -0.91 -8.26
CA PHE A 21 14.08 -1.11 -8.36
C PHE A 21 13.74 -1.53 -9.79
N ASN A 22 13.54 -2.85 -9.98
CA ASN A 22 12.97 -3.36 -11.21
C ASN A 22 11.60 -2.67 -11.39
N LYS A 23 11.50 -1.76 -12.36
CA LYS A 23 10.32 -0.90 -12.59
C LYS A 23 9.04 -1.72 -12.66
N THR A 24 9.12 -2.92 -13.22
CA THR A 24 8.02 -3.89 -13.27
C THR A 24 7.58 -4.34 -11.88
N ARG A 25 8.52 -4.66 -10.99
CA ARG A 25 8.23 -5.02 -9.59
C ARG A 25 7.59 -3.87 -8.81
N PHE A 26 8.09 -2.65 -8.98
CA PHE A 26 7.50 -1.46 -8.35
C PHE A 26 6.05 -1.22 -8.77
N ILE A 27 5.78 -1.32 -10.07
CA ILE A 27 4.45 -1.13 -10.63
C ILE A 27 3.51 -2.23 -10.11
N ILE A 28 3.96 -3.49 -10.06
CA ILE A 28 3.19 -4.61 -9.49
C ILE A 28 2.89 -4.37 -8.01
N ASP A 29 3.85 -3.93 -7.21
CA ASP A 29 3.66 -3.64 -5.78
C ASP A 29 2.62 -2.53 -5.57
N ILE A 30 2.65 -1.46 -6.38
CA ILE A 30 1.64 -0.38 -6.33
C ILE A 30 0.26 -0.92 -6.70
N ILE A 31 0.13 -1.69 -7.78
CA ILE A 31 -1.13 -2.28 -8.22
C ILE A 31 -1.70 -3.19 -7.12
N LEU A 32 -0.85 -4.01 -6.49
CA LEU A 32 -1.26 -4.89 -5.39
C LEU A 32 -1.79 -4.11 -4.18
N ILE A 33 -1.09 -3.05 -3.78
CA ILE A 33 -1.53 -2.16 -2.69
C ILE A 33 -2.89 -1.54 -3.02
N VAL A 34 -3.08 -1.03 -4.24
CA VAL A 34 -4.35 -0.44 -4.67
C VAL A 34 -5.48 -1.46 -4.65
N ILE A 35 -5.25 -2.68 -5.14
CA ILE A 35 -6.24 -3.77 -5.10
C ILE A 35 -6.63 -4.11 -3.66
N VAL A 36 -5.65 -4.19 -2.74
CA VAL A 36 -5.91 -4.47 -1.33
C VAL A 36 -6.74 -3.36 -0.69
N VAL A 37 -6.40 -2.09 -0.92
CA VAL A 37 -7.15 -0.93 -0.39
C VAL A 37 -8.59 -0.92 -0.91
N ILE A 38 -8.80 -1.13 -2.22
CA ILE A 38 -10.14 -1.19 -2.81
C ILE A 38 -10.94 -2.35 -2.21
N SER A 39 -10.32 -3.51 -2.06
CA SER A 39 -10.97 -4.70 -1.51
C SER A 39 -11.34 -4.52 -0.04
N LEU A 40 -10.46 -3.89 0.74
CA LEU A 40 -10.72 -3.54 2.14
C LEU A 40 -11.85 -2.52 2.26
N GLU A 41 -11.81 -1.45 1.47
CA GLU A 41 -12.87 -0.44 1.44
C GLU A 41 -14.21 -1.08 1.04
N ARG A 42 -14.23 -1.90 -0.01
CA ARG A 42 -15.44 -2.62 -0.45
C ARG A 42 -15.97 -3.54 0.65
N SER A 43 -15.11 -4.32 1.29
CA SER A 43 -15.49 -5.19 2.41
C SER A 43 -16.07 -4.41 3.58
N SER A 44 -15.47 -3.26 3.93
CA SER A 44 -15.96 -2.39 4.98
C SER A 44 -17.35 -1.82 4.68
N ARG A 45 -17.61 -1.41 3.42
CA ARG A 45 -18.92 -0.91 2.97
C ARG A 45 -19.99 -2.01 3.01
N VAL A 46 -19.64 -3.24 2.66
CA VAL A 46 -20.56 -4.40 2.75
C VAL A 46 -20.95 -4.66 4.20
N LYS A 47 -20.00 -4.60 5.15
CA LYS A 47 -20.28 -4.77 6.58
C LYS A 47 -21.21 -3.69 7.14
N VAL A 48 -21.02 -2.43 6.74
CA VAL A 48 -21.93 -1.33 7.15
C VAL A 48 -23.35 -1.57 6.65
N LYS A 49 -23.51 -2.01 5.39
CA LYS A 49 -24.83 -2.28 4.80
C LYS A 49 -25.53 -3.51 5.40
N GLN A 50 -24.79 -4.49 5.91
CA GLN A 50 -25.37 -5.59 6.70
C GLN A 50 -25.83 -5.12 8.08
N SER A 51 -25.04 -4.28 8.77
CA SER A 51 -25.43 -3.77 10.10
C SER A 51 -26.70 -2.91 10.09
N SER A 52 -27.00 -2.24 8.97
CA SER A 52 -28.22 -1.44 8.80
C SER A 52 -29.48 -2.27 8.44
N ASN A 53 -29.34 -3.58 8.20
CA ASN A 53 -30.47 -4.50 7.94
C ASN A 53 -30.92 -5.27 9.19
N TYR A 54 -30.38 -4.95 10.38
CA TYR A 54 -30.80 -5.50 11.67
C TYR A 54 -31.53 -4.44 12.54
N LYS A 55 -32.51 -3.74 11.96
CA LYS A 55 -33.40 -2.85 12.71
C LYS A 55 -34.85 -3.14 12.37
#